data_AF-A0A1G5HKZ0-F1
#
_entry.id   AF-A0A1G5HKZ0-F1
#
_cell.length_a   1.000
_cell.length_b   1.000
_cell.length_c   1.000
_cell.angle_alpha   90.00
_cell.angle_beta   90.00
_cell.angle_gamma   90.00
#
_symmetry.space_group_name_H-M   'P 1'
#
loop_
_entity.id
_entity.type
_entity.pdbx_description
1 polymer ?
#
loop_
_entity_poly.entity_id
_entity_poly.type
_entity_poly.pdbx_seq_one_letter_code
_entity_poly.pdbx_strand_id
1 'polypeptide(L)'
;MSTIRGYSQSNYYDSADNDYSAYNQNASSFLAGLSINSGNSNNNGIMGGINLSDYASIKNGSYGKLVKAYYAKQKADGASSGRDSSAKLTSMGSAAGTLAKSASALMKDSLWEKKQIKTKDEKTGEETTKEDYDWDTITKAVKSFVDNYNKTIESAGNSNTKDVLRNAAWMTKTTKSTERLLARAGISVGADNKLELDEDALKKADISTLKSVFTGYNSFASKVYDKAQSMTNAAARAGGTYTSTGNYSDVLSSILPSNIDKKE
;
A
#
# COMPACT_ATOMS: atom_id res chain seq x y z
N MET A 1 60.66 -21.18 -2.83
CA MET A 1 60.30 -22.55 -2.38
C MET A 1 58.96 -22.47 -1.68
N SER A 2 57.98 -23.19 -2.24
CA SER A 2 56.59 -23.30 -1.79
C SER A 2 56.47 -24.51 -0.86
N THR A 3 55.69 -24.40 0.22
CA THR A 3 55.08 -25.57 0.86
C THR A 3 53.66 -25.25 1.32
N ILE A 4 52.75 -25.87 0.58
CA ILE A 4 51.30 -25.96 0.77
C ILE A 4 51.01 -26.80 2.03
N ARG A 5 50.09 -26.33 2.88
CA ARG A 5 49.45 -27.15 3.91
C ARG A 5 47.97 -27.28 3.55
N GLY A 6 47.59 -28.48 3.08
CA GLY A 6 46.21 -28.83 2.77
C GLY A 6 45.38 -28.96 4.03
N TYR A 7 44.10 -28.59 3.93
CA TYR A 7 43.07 -29.02 4.85
C TYR A 7 41.89 -29.60 4.08
N SER A 8 41.57 -30.81 4.52
CA SER A 8 40.54 -31.74 4.06
C SER A 8 39.14 -31.15 4.06
N GLN A 9 38.36 -31.57 3.06
CA GLN A 9 36.90 -31.50 3.08
C GLN A 9 36.35 -32.20 4.34
N SER A 10 35.37 -31.58 4.99
CA SER A 10 34.50 -32.24 5.96
C SER A 10 33.05 -32.02 5.53
N ASN A 11 32.43 -33.12 5.09
CA ASN A 11 31.01 -33.24 4.82
C ASN A 11 30.23 -33.08 6.12
N TYR A 12 29.37 -32.06 6.21
CA TYR A 12 28.27 -32.03 7.18
C TYR A 12 27.01 -32.50 6.47
N TYR A 13 26.75 -33.81 6.54
CA TYR A 13 25.40 -34.33 6.45
C TYR A 13 24.79 -34.20 7.84
N ASP A 14 23.95 -33.18 8.02
CA ASP A 14 23.08 -33.09 9.20
C ASP A 14 21.82 -33.90 8.91
N SER A 15 21.74 -35.03 9.62
CA SER A 15 20.61 -35.93 9.69
C SER A 15 19.52 -35.34 10.58
N ALA A 16 18.46 -34.85 9.97
CA ALA A 16 17.19 -34.57 10.65
C ALA A 16 16.02 -34.96 9.72
N ASP A 17 15.77 -36.26 9.64
CA ASP A 17 14.47 -36.80 9.21
C ASP A 17 13.51 -36.83 10.39
N ASN A 18 12.23 -36.59 10.08
CA ASN A 18 11.02 -36.65 10.91
C ASN A 18 10.60 -35.33 11.60
N ASP A 19 9.84 -34.50 10.87
CA ASP A 19 8.37 -34.50 11.02
C ASP A 19 7.71 -33.65 9.90
N TYR A 20 7.51 -34.23 8.72
CA TYR A 20 6.87 -33.56 7.57
C TYR A 20 5.63 -34.32 7.05
N SER A 21 5.00 -35.14 7.91
CA SER A 21 3.83 -35.94 7.55
C SER A 21 2.49 -35.17 7.62
N ALA A 22 2.44 -34.05 8.35
CA ALA A 22 1.19 -33.30 8.57
C ALA A 22 0.75 -32.41 7.39
N TYR A 23 1.62 -32.14 6.40
CA TYR A 23 1.33 -31.20 5.30
C TYR A 23 0.68 -31.83 4.07
N ASN A 24 0.58 -33.17 4.01
CA ASN A 24 0.02 -33.89 2.85
C ASN A 24 -1.47 -34.25 3.00
N GLN A 25 -2.05 -34.10 4.19
CA GLN A 25 -3.43 -34.51 4.46
C GLN A 25 -4.49 -33.44 4.09
N ASN A 26 -4.09 -32.20 3.82
CA ASN A 26 -5.01 -31.10 3.49
C ASN A 26 -5.05 -30.73 1.99
N ALA A 27 -4.11 -31.23 1.19
CA ALA A 27 -4.21 -31.13 -0.28
C ALA A 27 -5.23 -32.13 -0.84
N SER A 28 -5.35 -33.29 -0.19
CA SER A 28 -6.30 -34.35 -0.52
C SER A 28 -7.75 -33.97 -0.19
N SER A 29 -8.01 -33.21 0.87
CA SER A 29 -9.37 -32.76 1.25
C SER A 29 -9.91 -31.66 0.33
N PHE A 30 -9.06 -30.71 -0.09
CA PHE A 30 -9.44 -29.71 -1.10
C PHE A 30 -9.68 -30.33 -2.48
N LEU A 31 -8.86 -31.32 -2.86
CA LEU A 31 -9.01 -32.05 -4.12
C LEU A 31 -10.19 -33.04 -4.12
N ALA A 32 -10.52 -33.62 -2.95
CA ALA A 32 -11.69 -34.51 -2.80
C ALA A 32 -13.03 -33.76 -2.87
N GLY A 33 -13.05 -32.45 -2.56
CA GLY A 33 -14.22 -31.59 -2.72
C GLY A 33 -14.55 -31.23 -4.17
N LEU A 34 -13.62 -31.47 -5.11
CA LEU A 34 -13.81 -31.27 -6.55
C LEU A 34 -14.38 -32.56 -7.16
N SER A 35 -15.65 -32.84 -6.89
CA SER A 35 -16.39 -33.92 -7.55
C SER A 35 -16.52 -33.64 -9.05
N ILE A 36 -15.78 -34.39 -9.88
CA ILE A 36 -15.87 -34.35 -11.34
C ILE A 36 -16.95 -35.36 -11.75
N ASN A 37 -18.19 -34.88 -11.95
CA ASN A 37 -19.21 -35.71 -12.56
C ASN A 37 -18.98 -35.73 -14.08
N SER A 38 -18.50 -36.85 -14.63
CA SER A 38 -18.40 -37.06 -16.07
C SER A 38 -19.79 -37.39 -16.62
N GLY A 39 -20.55 -36.34 -16.96
CA GLY A 39 -21.89 -36.50 -17.52
C GLY A 39 -22.27 -35.32 -18.39
N ASN A 40 -22.40 -35.58 -19.68
CA ASN A 40 -22.90 -34.67 -20.71
C ASN A 40 -24.26 -34.05 -20.32
N SER A 41 -24.35 -32.74 -20.10
CA SER A 41 -25.46 -31.86 -20.54
C SER A 41 -25.33 -30.44 -19.97
N ASN A 42 -25.81 -29.48 -20.75
CA ASN A 42 -25.96 -28.05 -20.51
C ASN A 42 -26.28 -27.64 -19.05
N ASN A 43 -25.50 -26.73 -18.46
CA ASN A 43 -26.03 -25.54 -17.78
C ASN A 43 -24.95 -24.54 -17.30
N ASN A 44 -25.44 -23.31 -17.20
CA ASN A 44 -24.85 -22.04 -16.80
C ASN A 44 -24.22 -22.06 -15.39
N GLY A 45 -22.91 -21.81 -15.25
CA GLY A 45 -22.21 -21.78 -13.97
C GLY A 45 -20.87 -21.06 -14.03
N ILE A 46 -20.68 -20.10 -13.13
CA ILE A 46 -19.63 -19.07 -13.07
C ILE A 46 -18.28 -19.64 -12.59
N MET A 47 -17.70 -20.60 -13.31
CA MET A 47 -16.29 -20.98 -13.17
C MET A 47 -15.84 -21.71 -14.43
N GLY A 48 -15.36 -20.93 -15.39
CA GLY A 48 -14.77 -21.44 -16.62
C GLY A 48 -13.51 -22.26 -16.33
N GLY A 49 -13.64 -23.57 -16.47
CA GLY A 49 -12.65 -24.52 -16.99
C GLY A 49 -11.21 -24.41 -16.50
N ILE A 50 -10.87 -25.21 -15.48
CA ILE A 50 -9.49 -25.69 -15.30
C ILE A 50 -9.21 -26.68 -16.43
N ASN A 51 -8.26 -26.37 -17.33
CA ASN A 51 -7.95 -27.24 -18.46
C ASN A 51 -7.25 -28.54 -18.00
N LEU A 52 -7.30 -29.60 -18.81
CA LEU A 52 -6.62 -30.88 -18.53
C LEU A 52 -5.10 -30.71 -18.32
N SER A 53 -4.50 -29.74 -19.00
CA SER A 53 -3.10 -29.32 -18.82
C SER A 53 -2.83 -28.71 -17.44
N ASP A 54 -3.77 -27.92 -16.92
CA ASP A 54 -3.70 -27.32 -15.58
C ASP A 54 -3.85 -28.42 -14.52
N TYR A 55 -4.77 -29.38 -14.72
CA TYR A 55 -4.93 -30.55 -13.85
C TYR A 55 -3.68 -31.44 -13.80
N ALA A 56 -3.05 -31.70 -14.96
CA ALA A 56 -1.82 -32.48 -15.03
C ALA A 56 -0.64 -31.79 -14.30
N SER A 57 -0.56 -30.45 -14.36
CA SER A 57 0.46 -29.67 -13.66
C SER A 57 0.29 -29.66 -12.13
N ILE A 58 -0.96 -29.72 -11.66
CA ILE A 58 -1.31 -29.85 -10.24
C ILE A 58 -1.01 -31.27 -9.75
N LYS A 59 -1.45 -32.30 -10.48
CA LYS A 59 -1.24 -33.71 -10.10
C LYS A 59 0.24 -34.14 -10.14
N ASN A 60 1.00 -33.64 -11.11
CA ASN A 60 2.43 -33.96 -11.24
C ASN A 60 3.34 -33.07 -10.35
N GLY A 61 2.75 -32.20 -9.52
CA GLY A 61 3.48 -31.35 -8.58
C GLY A 61 4.38 -30.29 -9.22
N SER A 62 4.30 -30.07 -10.54
CA SER A 62 5.08 -29.04 -11.22
C SER A 62 4.69 -27.64 -10.76
N TYR A 63 3.39 -27.43 -10.49
CA TYR A 63 2.88 -26.22 -9.86
C TYR A 63 3.48 -26.01 -8.46
N GLY A 64 3.49 -27.05 -7.62
CA GLY A 64 4.09 -26.99 -6.28
C GLY A 64 5.60 -26.69 -6.32
N LYS A 65 6.33 -27.22 -7.30
CA LYS A 65 7.77 -26.92 -7.52
C LYS A 65 7.99 -25.47 -7.93
N LEU A 66 7.16 -24.92 -8.82
CA LEU A 66 7.21 -23.51 -9.22
C LEU A 66 6.95 -22.56 -8.04
N VAL A 67 5.92 -22.86 -7.25
CA VAL A 67 5.59 -22.11 -6.03
C VAL A 67 6.74 -22.19 -5.01
N LYS A 68 7.29 -23.39 -4.77
CA LYS A 68 8.44 -23.58 -3.88
C LYS A 68 9.69 -22.83 -4.36
N ALA A 69 9.97 -22.85 -5.67
CA ALA A 69 11.10 -22.14 -6.26
C ALA A 69 10.93 -20.62 -6.14
N TYR A 70 9.71 -20.11 -6.31
CA TYR A 70 9.39 -18.70 -6.11
C TYR A 70 9.67 -18.27 -4.66
N TYR A 71 9.22 -19.03 -3.65
CA TYR A 71 9.50 -18.73 -2.24
C TYR A 71 10.98 -18.91 -1.87
N ALA A 72 11.66 -19.91 -2.44
CA ALA A 72 13.09 -20.11 -2.25
C ALA A 72 13.90 -18.93 -2.83
N LYS A 73 13.50 -18.44 -4.02
CA LYS A 73 14.08 -17.24 -4.63
C LYS A 73 13.80 -16.00 -3.78
N GLN A 74 12.60 -15.86 -3.23
CA GLN A 74 12.27 -14.78 -2.29
C GLN A 74 13.14 -14.83 -1.02
N LYS A 75 13.42 -16.02 -0.50
CA LYS A 75 14.31 -16.22 0.66
C LYS A 75 15.77 -15.89 0.31
N ALA A 76 16.24 -16.28 -0.89
CA ALA A 76 17.59 -15.99 -1.38
C ALA A 76 17.81 -14.50 -1.69
N ASP A 77 16.84 -13.84 -2.34
CA ASP A 77 16.85 -12.39 -2.58
C ASP A 77 16.79 -11.57 -1.27
N GLY A 78 16.39 -12.21 -0.16
CA GLY A 78 16.42 -11.60 1.18
C GLY A 78 17.79 -11.57 1.87
N ALA A 79 18.77 -12.33 1.38
CA ALA A 79 20.09 -12.42 1.99
C ALA A 79 21.07 -11.30 1.55
N SER A 80 20.76 -10.56 0.47
CA SER A 80 21.68 -9.55 -0.11
C SER A 80 21.46 -8.11 0.38
N SER A 81 20.33 -7.83 1.05
CA SER A 81 20.01 -6.55 1.69
C SER A 81 18.78 -6.79 2.54
N GLY A 82 18.90 -6.72 3.87
CA GLY A 82 17.86 -7.17 4.80
C GLY A 82 16.48 -6.64 4.42
N ARG A 83 15.56 -7.53 4.02
CA ARG A 83 14.20 -7.15 3.64
C ARG A 83 13.52 -6.46 4.82
N ASP A 84 12.63 -5.50 4.52
CA ASP A 84 11.78 -4.94 5.56
C ASP A 84 10.95 -6.05 6.20
N SER A 85 10.78 -6.00 7.52
CA SER A 85 9.93 -6.94 8.24
C SER A 85 8.47 -6.77 7.82
N SER A 86 7.67 -7.84 7.94
CA SER A 86 6.23 -7.80 7.68
C SER A 86 5.54 -6.67 8.45
N ALA A 87 5.89 -6.46 9.73
CA ALA A 87 5.33 -5.37 10.54
C ALA A 87 5.67 -3.97 9.98
N LYS A 88 6.91 -3.78 9.53
CA LYS A 88 7.35 -2.52 8.92
C LYS A 88 6.64 -2.29 7.58
N LEU A 89 6.49 -3.33 6.77
CA LEU A 89 5.76 -3.30 5.50
C LEU A 89 4.28 -2.95 5.71
N THR A 90 3.63 -3.58 6.69
CA THR A 90 2.25 -3.23 7.09
C THR A 90 2.16 -1.76 7.48
N SER A 91 3.04 -1.27 8.36
CA SER A 91 3.05 0.13 8.78
C SER A 91 3.21 1.10 7.61
N MET A 92 4.17 0.85 6.70
CA MET A 92 4.38 1.66 5.50
C MET A 92 3.18 1.64 4.56
N GLY A 93 2.62 0.45 4.30
CA GLY A 93 1.45 0.29 3.45
C GLY A 93 0.21 0.98 4.03
N SER A 94 -0.02 0.87 5.34
CA SER A 94 -1.12 1.57 6.02
C SER A 94 -0.93 3.09 6.05
N ALA A 95 0.29 3.58 6.26
CA ALA A 95 0.59 5.01 6.21
C ALA A 95 0.32 5.56 4.80
N ALA A 96 0.82 4.88 3.76
CA ALA A 96 0.58 5.23 2.38
C ALA A 96 -0.91 5.15 2.01
N GLY A 97 -1.62 4.10 2.44
CA GLY A 97 -3.06 3.98 2.23
C GLY A 97 -3.86 5.11 2.90
N THR A 98 -3.46 5.53 4.09
CA THR A 98 -4.06 6.66 4.80
C THR A 98 -3.78 7.98 4.09
N LEU A 99 -2.55 8.18 3.60
CA LEU A 99 -2.20 9.33 2.77
C LEU A 99 -3.06 9.38 1.51
N ALA A 100 -3.22 8.27 0.80
CA ALA A 100 -4.08 8.22 -0.39
C ALA A 100 -5.54 8.60 -0.06
N LYS A 101 -6.08 8.14 1.08
CA LYS A 101 -7.42 8.55 1.53
C LYS A 101 -7.51 10.05 1.79
N SER A 102 -6.52 10.64 2.47
CA SER A 102 -6.50 12.09 2.73
C SER A 102 -6.32 12.92 1.45
N ALA A 103 -5.50 12.46 0.52
CA ALA A 103 -5.34 13.08 -0.80
C ALA A 103 -6.65 13.04 -1.60
N SER A 104 -7.31 11.88 -1.62
CA SER A 104 -8.61 11.72 -2.25
C SER A 104 -9.69 12.60 -1.61
N ALA A 105 -9.67 12.78 -0.29
CA ALA A 105 -10.60 13.68 0.41
C ALA A 105 -10.43 15.13 -0.03
N LEU A 106 -9.18 15.59 -0.22
CA LEU A 106 -8.88 16.93 -0.73
C LEU A 106 -9.28 17.13 -2.20
N MET A 107 -9.36 16.05 -2.97
CA MET A 107 -9.78 16.10 -4.37
C MET A 107 -11.31 16.16 -4.56
N LYS A 108 -12.10 15.97 -3.49
CA LYS A 108 -13.58 15.98 -3.59
C LYS A 108 -14.09 17.40 -3.76
N ASP A 109 -14.88 17.62 -4.82
CA ASP A 109 -15.47 18.94 -5.11
C ASP A 109 -16.33 19.47 -3.96
N SER A 110 -17.04 18.58 -3.26
CA SER A 110 -17.89 18.93 -2.11
C SER A 110 -17.14 19.55 -0.92
N LEU A 111 -15.82 19.37 -0.83
CA LEU A 111 -14.99 20.05 0.16
C LEU A 111 -14.87 21.56 -0.13
N TRP A 112 -14.98 21.93 -1.41
CA TRP A 112 -14.68 23.26 -1.92
C TRP A 112 -15.91 24.02 -2.43
N GLU A 113 -17.10 23.56 -2.04
CA GLU A 113 -18.37 24.23 -2.25
C GLU A 113 -18.63 25.23 -1.14
N LYS A 114 -19.25 26.37 -1.49
CA LYS A 114 -19.69 27.34 -0.49
C LYS A 114 -20.85 26.75 0.30
N LYS A 115 -20.88 27.04 1.60
CA LYS A 115 -21.98 26.68 2.48
C LYS A 115 -22.64 27.96 2.99
N GLN A 116 -23.91 27.85 3.35
CA GLN A 116 -24.58 28.91 4.10
C GLN A 116 -24.08 28.86 5.55
N ILE A 117 -23.28 29.85 5.93
CA ILE A 117 -22.77 30.00 7.29
C ILE A 117 -23.60 31.08 7.98
N LYS A 118 -24.30 30.67 9.03
CA LYS A 118 -24.99 31.59 9.92
C LYS A 118 -23.97 32.14 10.91
N THR A 119 -23.65 33.42 10.76
CA THR A 119 -22.76 34.12 11.69
C THR A 119 -23.64 35.04 12.52
N LYS A 120 -23.58 34.87 13.85
CA LYS A 120 -24.26 35.75 14.79
C LYS A 120 -23.28 36.83 15.20
N ASP A 121 -23.60 38.08 14.89
CA ASP A 121 -22.78 39.21 15.34
C ASP A 121 -23.00 39.42 16.85
N GLU A 122 -21.94 39.25 17.64
CA GLU A 122 -21.99 39.31 19.11
C GLU A 122 -22.37 40.71 19.64
N LYS A 123 -22.29 41.76 18.81
CA LYS A 123 -22.60 43.14 19.22
C LYS A 123 -24.03 43.58 18.88
N THR A 124 -24.63 43.05 17.81
CA THR A 124 -25.97 43.47 17.35
C THR A 124 -27.02 42.37 17.48
N GLY A 125 -26.62 41.11 17.74
CA GLY A 125 -27.52 39.97 17.80
C GLY A 125 -28.15 39.58 16.46
N GLU A 126 -27.72 40.21 15.37
CA GLU A 126 -28.25 40.04 14.02
C GLU A 126 -27.67 38.78 13.38
N GLU A 127 -28.55 37.89 12.91
CA GLU A 127 -28.15 36.68 12.19
C GLU A 127 -27.86 37.03 10.73
N THR A 128 -26.58 37.05 10.34
CA THR A 128 -26.21 37.19 8.93
C THR A 128 -25.92 35.83 8.34
N THR A 129 -26.70 35.45 7.32
CA THR A 129 -26.41 34.27 6.50
C THR A 129 -25.47 34.71 5.39
N LYS A 130 -24.21 34.26 5.45
CA LYS A 130 -23.22 34.50 4.40
C LYS A 130 -22.89 33.19 3.68
N GLU A 131 -22.78 33.25 2.36
CA GLU A 131 -22.23 32.16 1.57
C GLU A 131 -20.71 32.23 1.61
N ASP A 132 -20.09 31.33 2.38
CA ASP A 132 -18.64 31.26 2.53
C ASP A 132 -18.19 29.79 2.59
N TYR A 133 -16.88 29.56 2.55
CA TYR A 133 -16.29 28.24 2.60
C TYR A 133 -16.18 27.73 4.05
N ASP A 134 -16.30 26.42 4.21
CA ASP A 134 -16.07 25.74 5.48
C ASP A 134 -14.57 25.62 5.78
N TRP A 135 -13.98 26.76 6.15
CA TRP A 135 -12.53 26.86 6.40
C TRP A 135 -12.04 25.94 7.51
N ASP A 136 -12.87 25.60 8.49
CA ASP A 136 -12.54 24.62 9.53
C ASP A 136 -12.38 23.21 8.95
N THR A 137 -13.36 22.78 8.14
CA THR A 137 -13.29 21.47 7.46
C THR A 137 -12.14 21.42 6.46
N ILE A 138 -11.92 22.48 5.69
CA ILE A 138 -10.79 22.59 4.74
C ILE A 138 -9.46 22.50 5.50
N THR A 139 -9.28 23.29 6.57
CA THR A 139 -8.04 23.30 7.36
C THR A 139 -7.76 21.93 7.95
N LYS A 140 -8.78 21.26 8.51
CA LYS A 140 -8.66 19.88 9.04
C LYS A 140 -8.26 18.87 7.96
N ALA A 141 -8.86 18.97 6.77
CA ALA A 141 -8.53 18.08 5.66
C ALA A 141 -7.08 18.28 5.17
N VAL A 142 -6.65 19.55 5.03
CA VAL A 142 -5.27 19.88 4.62
C VAL A 142 -4.26 19.44 5.68
N LYS A 143 -4.54 19.71 6.96
CA LYS A 143 -3.71 19.26 8.09
C LYS A 143 -3.56 17.75 8.11
N SER A 144 -4.66 17.02 7.98
CA SER A 144 -4.65 15.56 7.92
C SER A 144 -3.79 15.04 6.77
N PHE A 145 -3.88 15.67 5.60
CA PHE A 145 -3.04 15.33 4.45
C PHE A 145 -1.55 15.60 4.72
N VAL A 146 -1.21 16.76 5.27
CA VAL A 146 0.17 17.13 5.65
C VAL A 146 0.76 16.12 6.65
N ASP A 147 0.02 15.79 7.71
CA ASP A 147 0.45 14.83 8.71
C ASP A 147 0.66 13.43 8.13
N ASN A 148 -0.27 12.97 7.29
CA ASN A 148 -0.18 11.66 6.64
C ASN A 148 0.95 11.60 5.60
N TYR A 149 1.23 12.72 4.91
CA TYR A 149 2.36 12.84 4.00
C TYR A 149 3.67 12.66 4.78
N ASN A 150 3.82 13.41 5.87
CA ASN A 150 5.02 13.36 6.71
C ASN A 150 5.28 11.96 7.29
N LYS A 151 4.23 11.30 7.82
CA LYS A 151 4.31 9.91 8.31
C LYS A 151 4.73 8.93 7.20
N THR A 152 4.22 9.13 5.99
CA THR A 152 4.56 8.26 4.85
C THR A 152 6.02 8.45 4.43
N ILE A 153 6.50 9.69 4.32
CA ILE A 153 7.90 9.98 3.99
C ILE A 153 8.85 9.44 5.05
N GLU A 154 8.52 9.60 6.33
CA GLU A 154 9.35 9.13 7.44
C GLU A 154 9.47 7.59 7.49
N SER A 155 8.34 6.90 7.29
CA SER A 155 8.32 5.43 7.29
C SER A 155 8.97 4.84 6.03
N ALA A 156 8.65 5.39 4.86
CA ALA A 156 9.12 4.88 3.57
C ALA A 156 10.55 5.30 3.23
N GLY A 157 11.04 6.43 3.75
CA GLY A 157 12.40 6.92 3.55
C GLY A 157 13.48 6.00 4.14
N ASN A 158 13.10 5.21 5.15
CA ASN A 158 13.98 4.22 5.79
C ASN A 158 13.75 2.78 5.29
N SER A 159 13.02 2.60 4.18
CA SER A 159 12.65 1.28 3.65
C SER A 159 13.81 0.60 2.92
N ASN A 160 14.00 -0.70 3.17
CA ASN A 160 14.89 -1.56 2.37
C ASN A 160 14.21 -2.09 1.10
N THR A 161 12.91 -1.85 0.95
CA THR A 161 12.11 -2.22 -0.22
C THR A 161 12.27 -1.15 -1.30
N LYS A 162 13.02 -1.47 -2.37
CA LYS A 162 13.36 -0.54 -3.46
C LYS A 162 12.15 0.20 -4.06
N ASP A 163 11.04 -0.49 -4.28
CA ASP A 163 9.83 0.11 -4.85
C ASP A 163 9.18 1.12 -3.90
N VAL A 164 9.18 0.83 -2.59
CA VAL A 164 8.66 1.75 -1.56
C VAL A 164 9.55 2.98 -1.49
N LEU A 165 10.87 2.79 -1.37
CA LEU A 165 11.85 3.87 -1.33
C LEU A 165 11.81 4.75 -2.58
N ARG A 166 11.69 4.16 -3.77
CA ARG A 166 11.60 4.90 -5.04
C ARG A 166 10.34 5.77 -5.12
N ASN A 167 9.21 5.26 -4.62
CA ASN A 167 7.98 6.06 -4.56
C ASN A 167 8.12 7.23 -3.58
N ALA A 168 8.73 7.01 -2.41
CA ALA A 168 9.00 8.08 -1.44
C ALA A 168 9.92 9.16 -2.04
N ALA A 169 11.03 8.76 -2.68
CA ALA A 169 11.96 9.67 -3.34
C ALA A 169 11.30 10.47 -4.50
N TRP A 170 10.37 9.85 -5.24
CA TRP A 170 9.60 10.57 -6.24
C TRP A 170 8.68 11.60 -5.59
N MET A 171 8.01 11.26 -4.50
CA MET A 171 7.13 12.17 -3.78
C MET A 171 7.88 13.39 -3.24
N THR A 172 9.06 13.20 -2.62
CA THR A 172 9.87 14.34 -2.14
C THR A 172 10.33 15.23 -3.29
N LYS A 173 10.75 14.65 -4.43
CA LYS A 173 11.11 15.41 -5.63
C LYS A 173 9.93 16.21 -6.18
N THR A 174 8.74 15.60 -6.27
CA THR A 174 7.51 16.27 -6.74
C THR A 174 7.10 17.39 -5.80
N THR A 175 7.16 17.17 -4.49
CA THR A 175 6.90 18.21 -3.47
C THR A 175 7.83 19.39 -3.64
N LYS A 176 9.14 19.16 -3.74
CA LYS A 176 10.12 20.23 -3.98
C LYS A 176 9.83 20.99 -5.28
N SER A 177 9.46 20.31 -6.36
CA SER A 177 9.09 20.99 -7.61
C SER A 177 7.80 21.82 -7.52
N THR A 178 6.93 21.52 -6.54
CA THR A 178 5.63 22.19 -6.34
C THR A 178 5.67 23.18 -5.17
N GLU A 179 6.83 23.35 -4.53
CA GLU A 179 7.03 24.15 -3.31
C GLU A 179 6.46 25.57 -3.43
N ARG A 180 6.69 26.26 -4.56
CA ARG A 180 6.17 27.62 -4.78
C ARG A 180 4.64 27.68 -4.81
N LEU A 181 4.00 26.63 -5.31
CA LEU A 181 2.53 26.55 -5.37
C LEU A 181 1.97 26.15 -3.99
N LEU A 182 2.64 25.24 -3.28
CA LEU A 182 2.31 24.88 -1.90
C LEU A 182 2.42 26.08 -0.95
N ALA A 183 3.45 26.92 -1.11
CA ALA A 183 3.63 28.11 -0.28
C ALA A 183 2.46 29.10 -0.42
N ARG A 184 1.88 29.22 -1.63
CA ARG A 184 0.67 30.04 -1.85
C ARG A 184 -0.58 29.46 -1.22
N ALA A 185 -0.57 28.16 -0.92
CA ALA A 185 -1.61 27.46 -0.17
C ALA A 185 -1.33 27.42 1.34
N GLY A 186 -0.34 28.18 1.85
CA GLY A 186 0.02 28.15 3.27
C GLY A 186 0.79 26.91 3.69
N ILE A 187 1.43 26.19 2.76
CA ILE A 187 2.20 24.99 3.05
C ILE A 187 3.66 25.21 2.68
N SER A 188 4.56 25.09 3.65
CA SER A 188 6.01 25.13 3.44
C SER A 188 6.61 23.71 3.36
N VAL A 189 7.77 23.61 2.70
CA VAL A 189 8.55 22.37 2.62
C VAL A 189 9.79 22.54 3.50
N GLY A 190 9.90 21.73 4.54
CA GLY A 190 11.03 21.70 5.47
C GLY A 190 12.28 21.03 4.88
N ALA A 191 13.40 21.13 5.60
CA ALA A 191 14.70 20.61 5.15
C ALA A 191 14.74 19.08 4.96
N ASP A 192 13.91 18.34 5.67
CA ASP A 192 13.72 16.89 5.56
C ASP A 192 12.69 16.48 4.49
N ASN A 193 12.22 17.44 3.68
CA ASN A 193 11.12 17.29 2.72
C ASN A 193 9.77 16.99 3.36
N LYS A 194 9.60 17.22 4.68
CA LYS A 194 8.29 17.23 5.33
C LYS A 194 7.57 18.53 5.04
N LEU A 195 6.25 18.48 5.12
CA LEU A 195 5.35 19.60 4.93
C LEU A 195 5.00 20.22 6.28
N GLU A 196 4.91 21.54 6.33
CA GLU A 196 4.37 22.28 7.47
C GLU A 196 3.20 23.13 7.00
N LEU A 197 2.16 23.21 7.83
CA LEU A 197 0.95 23.98 7.53
C LEU A 197 0.91 25.24 8.38
N ASP A 198 0.84 26.39 7.71
CA ASP A 198 0.43 27.66 8.31
C ASP A 198 -1.10 27.79 8.12
N GLU A 199 -1.84 27.51 9.19
CA GLU A 199 -3.32 27.55 9.18
C GLU A 199 -3.86 28.96 8.88
N ASP A 200 -3.14 30.02 9.27
CA ASP A 200 -3.54 31.40 9.02
C ASP A 200 -3.28 31.81 7.58
N ALA A 201 -2.14 31.41 7.01
CA ALA A 201 -1.84 31.60 5.59
C ALA A 201 -2.79 30.78 4.70
N LEU A 202 -3.16 29.56 5.11
CA LEU A 202 -4.14 28.73 4.40
C LEU A 202 -5.50 29.44 4.31
N LYS A 203 -6.01 29.98 5.43
CA LYS A 203 -7.31 30.69 5.48
C LYS A 203 -7.31 32.00 4.69
N LYS A 204 -6.13 32.58 4.44
CA LYS A 204 -5.94 33.77 3.59
C LYS A 204 -5.67 33.43 2.13
N ALA A 205 -5.43 32.16 1.81
CA ALA A 205 -5.13 31.71 0.45
C ALA A 205 -6.38 31.80 -0.43
N ASP A 206 -6.17 32.08 -1.72
CA ASP A 206 -7.24 32.06 -2.70
C ASP A 206 -7.73 30.62 -2.91
N ILE A 207 -9.05 30.41 -2.82
CA ILE A 207 -9.69 29.11 -3.05
C ILE A 207 -9.35 28.51 -4.43
N SER A 208 -9.14 29.34 -5.46
CA SER A 208 -8.71 28.91 -6.78
C SER A 208 -7.29 28.36 -6.77
N THR A 209 -6.41 28.91 -5.92
CA THR A 209 -5.06 28.40 -5.69
C THR A 209 -5.14 27.06 -4.98
N LEU A 210 -5.96 26.95 -3.92
CA LEU A 210 -6.15 25.69 -3.19
C LEU A 210 -6.70 24.58 -4.10
N LYS A 211 -7.72 24.89 -4.91
CA LYS A 211 -8.22 23.96 -5.94
C LYS A 211 -7.13 23.58 -6.93
N SER A 212 -6.33 24.53 -7.42
CA SER A 212 -5.23 24.20 -8.35
C SER A 212 -4.16 23.29 -7.74
N VAL A 213 -3.92 23.39 -6.43
CA VAL A 213 -2.98 22.52 -5.70
C VAL A 213 -3.57 21.12 -5.51
N PHE A 214 -4.83 21.04 -5.07
CA PHE A 214 -5.42 19.82 -4.51
C PHE A 214 -6.44 19.12 -5.41
N THR A 215 -7.00 19.81 -6.40
CA THR A 215 -8.05 19.27 -7.28
C THR A 215 -7.60 19.28 -8.73
N GLY A 216 -8.26 18.46 -9.54
CA GLY A 216 -7.97 18.31 -10.96
C GLY A 216 -6.88 17.27 -11.27
N TYR A 217 -6.81 16.94 -12.56
CA TYR A 217 -5.86 16.00 -13.10
C TYR A 217 -4.43 16.54 -13.00
N ASN A 218 -3.49 15.71 -12.55
CA ASN A 218 -2.08 16.07 -12.39
C ASN A 218 -1.79 17.16 -11.33
N SER A 219 -2.78 17.46 -10.47
CA SER A 219 -2.60 18.28 -9.27
C SER A 219 -1.62 17.62 -8.30
N PHE A 220 -1.17 18.38 -7.30
CA PHE A 220 -0.26 17.84 -6.30
C PHE A 220 -0.91 16.69 -5.53
N ALA A 221 -2.16 16.85 -5.07
CA ALA A 221 -2.88 15.79 -4.39
C ALA A 221 -3.08 14.55 -5.27
N SER A 222 -3.42 14.71 -6.55
CA SER A 222 -3.59 13.59 -7.49
C SER A 222 -2.28 12.81 -7.67
N LYS A 223 -1.15 13.51 -7.85
CA LYS A 223 0.17 12.88 -7.94
C LYS A 223 0.56 12.12 -6.66
N VAL A 224 0.28 12.73 -5.51
CA VAL A 224 0.55 12.12 -4.19
C VAL A 224 -0.35 10.91 -3.98
N TYR A 225 -1.63 10.99 -4.35
CA TYR A 225 -2.58 9.87 -4.32
C TYR A 225 -2.05 8.67 -5.11
N ASP A 226 -1.65 8.87 -6.37
CA ASP A 226 -1.18 7.78 -7.24
C ASP A 226 0.06 7.09 -6.68
N LYS A 227 0.99 7.86 -6.11
CA LYS A 227 2.21 7.31 -5.50
C LYS A 227 1.97 6.66 -4.16
N ALA A 228 1.06 7.21 -3.36
CA ALA A 228 0.64 6.59 -2.13
C ALA A 228 0.00 5.22 -2.40
N GLN A 229 -0.91 5.12 -3.38
CA GLN A 229 -1.47 3.83 -3.82
C GLN A 229 -0.40 2.87 -4.36
N SER A 230 0.54 3.37 -5.18
CA SER A 230 1.66 2.57 -5.68
C SER A 230 2.52 2.01 -4.55
N MET A 231 2.73 2.80 -3.50
CA MET A 231 3.50 2.42 -2.31
C MET A 231 2.75 1.40 -1.45
N THR A 232 1.45 1.59 -1.22
CA THR A 232 0.56 0.61 -0.58
C THR A 232 0.70 -0.76 -1.23
N ASN A 233 0.60 -0.79 -2.57
CA ASN A 233 0.72 -2.03 -3.34
C ASN A 233 2.14 -2.60 -3.32
N ALA A 234 3.17 -1.76 -3.35
CA ALA A 234 4.57 -2.21 -3.25
C ALA A 234 4.86 -2.86 -1.89
N ALA A 235 4.38 -2.25 -0.80
CA ALA A 235 4.53 -2.78 0.55
C ALA A 235 3.81 -4.13 0.70
N ALA A 236 2.58 -4.23 0.20
CA ALA A 236 1.80 -5.47 0.21
C ALA A 236 2.51 -6.61 -0.56
N ARG A 237 3.03 -6.33 -1.76
CA ARG A 237 3.78 -7.32 -2.55
C ARG A 237 5.09 -7.74 -1.88
N ALA A 238 5.79 -6.79 -1.26
CA ALA A 238 7.05 -7.07 -0.57
C ALA A 238 6.87 -7.98 0.65
N GLY A 239 5.69 -7.94 1.30
CA GLY A 239 5.31 -8.82 2.40
C GLY A 239 4.87 -10.22 1.97
N GLY A 240 4.88 -10.50 0.67
CA GLY A 240 4.30 -11.71 0.08
C GLY A 240 2.80 -11.58 -0.08
N THR A 241 2.24 -12.09 -1.17
CA THR A 241 0.79 -12.04 -1.43
C THR A 241 0.05 -13.25 -0.87
N TYR A 242 0.70 -14.41 -0.88
CA TYR A 242 0.13 -15.67 -0.39
C TYR A 242 1.03 -16.31 0.67
N THR A 243 0.44 -17.13 1.52
CA THR A 243 1.13 -18.05 2.42
C THR A 243 1.48 -19.34 1.68
N SER A 244 2.29 -20.20 2.31
CA SER A 244 2.58 -21.55 1.82
C SER A 244 1.34 -22.43 1.68
N THR A 245 0.27 -22.11 2.41
CA THR A 245 -1.03 -22.81 2.37
C THR A 245 -2.00 -22.25 1.33
N GLY A 246 -1.58 -21.26 0.54
CA GLY A 246 -2.40 -20.66 -0.53
C GLY A 246 -3.37 -19.57 -0.04
N ASN A 247 -3.39 -19.26 1.26
CA ASN A 247 -4.18 -18.16 1.82
C ASN A 247 -3.49 -16.81 1.56
N TYR A 248 -4.22 -15.70 1.62
CA TYR A 248 -3.60 -14.38 1.56
C TYR A 248 -2.69 -14.13 2.77
N SER A 249 -1.60 -13.39 2.57
CA SER A 249 -0.70 -13.03 3.67
C SER A 249 -1.35 -12.03 4.62
N ASP A 250 -0.89 -12.03 5.88
CA ASP A 250 -1.32 -11.05 6.89
C ASP A 250 -0.99 -9.61 6.48
N VAL A 251 0.13 -9.41 5.80
CA VAL A 251 0.56 -8.09 5.31
C VAL A 251 -0.41 -7.58 4.25
N LEU A 252 -0.74 -8.43 3.26
CA LEU A 252 -1.68 -8.07 2.20
C LEU A 252 -3.08 -7.79 2.76
N SER A 253 -3.58 -8.68 3.61
CA SER A 253 -4.92 -8.56 4.19
C SER A 253 -5.03 -7.38 5.17
N SER A 254 -3.96 -6.98 5.84
CA SER A 254 -3.93 -5.79 6.70
C SER A 254 -3.86 -4.48 5.91
N ILE A 255 -3.11 -4.43 4.81
CA ILE A 255 -2.91 -3.22 4.01
C ILE A 255 -4.06 -2.97 3.03
N LEU A 256 -4.56 -4.03 2.39
CA LEU A 256 -5.62 -4.00 1.38
C LEU A 256 -6.84 -4.77 1.89
N PRO A 257 -7.60 -4.18 2.85
CA PRO A 257 -8.85 -4.76 3.29
C PRO A 257 -9.89 -4.60 2.17
N SER A 258 -9.86 -5.47 1.18
CA SER A 258 -11.07 -5.80 0.42
C SER A 258 -11.96 -6.69 1.30
N ASN A 259 -13.24 -6.79 0.94
CA ASN A 259 -14.19 -7.81 1.42
C ASN A 259 -13.73 -9.22 0.98
N ILE A 260 -12.49 -9.57 1.28
CA ILE A 260 -11.93 -10.89 1.04
C ILE A 260 -12.48 -11.72 2.19
N ASP A 261 -13.48 -12.54 1.88
CA ASP A 261 -14.01 -13.53 2.81
C ASP A 261 -12.84 -14.23 3.51
N LYS A 262 -12.66 -13.90 4.78
CA LYS A 262 -11.97 -14.80 5.69
C LYS A 262 -12.92 -15.97 5.83
N LYS A 263 -12.79 -16.99 4.99
CA LYS A 263 -13.43 -18.27 5.27
C LYS A 263 -12.83 -18.77 6.59
N GLU A 264 -13.65 -18.71 7.63
CA GLU A 264 -13.45 -19.35 8.92
C GLU A 264 -13.25 -20.86 8.76
#